data_AF-A0A7C6YVI8-F1
#
_entry.id   AF-A0A7C6YVI8-F1
#
_cell.length_a   1.000
_cell.length_b   1.000
_cell.length_c   1.000
_cell.angle_alpha   90.00
_cell.angle_beta   90.00
_cell.angle_gamma   90.00
#
_symmetry.space_group_name_H-M   'P 1'
#
loop_
_entity.id
_entity.type
_entity.pdbx_description
1 polymer ?
#
loop_
_entity_poly.entity_id
_entity_poly.type
_entity_poly.pdbx_seq_one_letter_code
_entity_poly.pdbx_strand_id
1 'polypeptide(L)' 'MKNLVEFIGQSLAEHPDQIRVEEVDKGYETVYELYVAPEDMGRMIGKQGRIAKAIRVVVKAAAIKSGEQVHVEINENK' A
#
# COMPACT_ATOMS: atom_id res chain seq x y z
N MET A 1 5.37 3.77 -8.75
CA MET A 1 5.42 2.72 -7.70
C MET A 1 4.11 1.93 -7.55
N LYS A 2 2.99 2.43 -8.10
CA LYS A 2 1.65 1.82 -8.03
C LYS A 2 1.62 0.30 -8.20
N ASN A 3 2.18 -0.24 -9.27
CA ASN A 3 2.17 -1.68 -9.57
C ASN A 3 2.82 -2.53 -8.46
N LEU A 4 3.83 -2.00 -7.75
CA LEU A 4 4.46 -2.71 -6.63
C LEU A 4 3.51 -2.81 -5.44
N VAL A 5 2.84 -1.71 -5.09
CA VAL A 5 1.87 -1.67 -3.99
C VAL A 5 0.69 -2.60 -4.30
N GLU A 6 0.18 -2.55 -5.53
CA GLU A 6 -0.92 -3.39 -6.01
C GLU A 6 -0.54 -4.87 -5.97
N PHE A 7 0.64 -5.24 -6.49
CA PHE A 7 1.14 -6.60 -6.47
C PHE A 7 1.26 -7.15 -5.04
N ILE A 8 1.80 -6.35 -4.10
CA ILE A 8 1.91 -6.76 -2.71
C ILE A 8 0.52 -6.92 -2.07
N GLY A 9 -0.40 -5.99 -2.30
CA GLY A 9 -1.76 -6.06 -1.80
C GLY A 9 -2.48 -7.31 -2.32
N GLN A 10 -2.45 -7.56 -3.63
CA GLN A 10 -3.06 -8.74 -4.24
C GLN A 10 -2.47 -10.06 -3.74
N SER A 11 -1.15 -10.10 -3.49
CA SER A 11 -0.48 -11.31 -2.99
C SER A 11 -0.86 -11.64 -1.54
N LEU A 12 -1.31 -10.66 -0.77
CA LEU A 12 -1.67 -10.82 0.63
C LEU A 12 -3.18 -11.01 0.83
N ALA A 13 -4.02 -10.43 -0.02
CA ALA A 13 -5.48 -10.41 0.13
C ALA A 13 -6.12 -11.80 -0.06
N GLU A 14 -7.24 -12.03 0.62
CA GLU A 14 -8.20 -13.08 0.27
C GLU A 14 -9.04 -12.68 -0.95
N HIS A 15 -9.30 -11.37 -1.13
CA HIS A 15 -10.04 -10.81 -2.26
C HIS A 15 -9.12 -9.94 -3.15
N PRO A 16 -8.20 -10.54 -3.92
CA PRO A 16 -7.22 -9.78 -4.72
C PRO A 16 -7.87 -8.91 -5.81
N ASP A 17 -9.07 -9.26 -6.27
CA ASP A 17 -9.87 -8.51 -7.22
C ASP A 17 -10.42 -7.19 -6.67
N GLN A 18 -10.49 -7.05 -5.33
CA GLN A 18 -10.94 -5.83 -4.65
C GLN A 18 -9.79 -4.92 -4.21
N ILE A 19 -8.55 -5.26 -4.57
CA ILE A 19 -7.39 -4.42 -4.33
C ILE A 19 -7.33 -3.33 -5.38
N ARG A 20 -7.28 -2.07 -4.91
CA ARG A 20 -7.17 -0.89 -5.76
C ARG A 20 -6.12 0.04 -5.20
N VAL A 21 -5.26 0.58 -6.07
CA VAL A 21 -4.25 1.55 -5.66
C VAL A 21 -4.46 2.87 -6.40
N GLU A 22 -4.60 3.94 -5.64
CA GLU A 22 -4.60 5.31 -6.15
C GLU A 22 -3.28 6.00 -5.86
N GLU A 23 -2.84 6.84 -6.79
CA GLU A 23 -1.64 7.65 -6.66
C GLU A 23 -2.09 9.10 -6.47
N VAL A 24 -1.71 9.68 -5.34
CA VAL A 24 -2.04 11.04 -4.96
C VAL A 24 -0.74 11.83 -4.84
N ASP A 25 -0.54 12.76 -5.77
CA ASP A 25 0.57 13.69 -5.73
C ASP A 25 0.27 14.83 -4.75
N LYS A 26 1.05 14.93 -3.67
CA LYS A 26 0.98 16.03 -2.67
C LYS A 26 2.10 17.06 -2.87
N GLY A 27 2.78 17.05 -4.01
CA GLY A 27 3.84 17.98 -4.42
C GLY A 27 5.21 17.62 -3.85
N TYR A 28 5.33 17.46 -2.53
CA TYR A 28 6.59 17.07 -1.87
C TYR A 28 6.68 15.56 -1.61
N GLU A 29 5.58 14.83 -1.71
CA GLU A 29 5.49 13.39 -1.54
C GLU A 29 4.39 12.80 -2.44
N THR A 30 4.62 11.58 -2.90
CA THR A 30 3.59 10.78 -3.57
C THR A 30 2.98 9.81 -2.57
N VAL A 31 1.68 9.90 -2.35
CA VAL A 31 0.93 8.98 -1.49
C VAL A 31 0.27 7.92 -2.36
N TYR A 32 0.57 6.65 -2.05
CA TYR A 32 -0.11 5.51 -2.65
C TYR A 32 -1.19 5.02 -1.68
N GLU A 33 -2.44 5.24 -2.04
CA GLU A 33 -3.59 4.79 -1.25
C GLU A 33 -3.99 3.39 -1.70
N LEU A 34 -3.69 2.40 -0.86
CA LEU A 34 -4.08 1.00 -1.04
C LEU A 34 -5.47 0.79 -0.43
N TYR A 35 -6.46 0.63 -1.28
CA TYR A 35 -7.81 0.27 -0.89
C TYR A 35 -7.99 -1.25 -0.91
N VAL A 36 -8.56 -1.78 0.16
CA VAL A 36 -8.79 -3.22 0.33
C VAL A 36 -10.22 -3.52 0.77
N ALA A 37 -10.67 -4.76 0.58
CA ALA A 37 -11.93 -5.23 1.14
C ALA A 37 -11.91 -5.14 2.69
N PRO A 38 -13.04 -4.81 3.35
CA PRO A 38 -13.14 -4.79 4.81
C PRO A 38 -12.59 -6.05 5.49
N GLU A 39 -12.84 -7.22 4.90
CA GLU A 39 -12.42 -8.53 5.38
C GLU A 39 -10.88 -8.68 5.36
N ASP A 40 -10.23 -8.02 4.40
CA ASP A 40 -8.77 -8.06 4.24
C ASP A 40 -8.05 -7.03 5.13
N MET A 41 -8.76 -6.04 5.68
CA MET A 41 -8.17 -4.95 6.45
C MET A 41 -7.31 -5.46 7.62
N GLY A 42 -7.83 -6.42 8.39
CA GLY A 42 -7.12 -7.00 9.53
C GLY A 42 -5.82 -7.71 9.10
N ARG A 43 -5.85 -8.39 7.96
CA ARG A 43 -4.69 -9.06 7.36
C ARG A 43 -3.66 -8.06 6.86
N MET A 44 -4.09 -6.97 6.23
CA MET A 44 -3.21 -5.93 5.68
C MET A 44 -2.50 -5.13 6.77
N ILE A 45 -3.18 -4.82 7.87
CA ILE A 45 -2.53 -4.21 9.04
C ILE A 45 -1.58 -5.24 9.68
N GLY A 46 -2.06 -6.46 9.89
CA GLY A 46 -1.34 -7.49 10.62
C GLY A 46 -1.18 -7.16 12.11
N LYS A 47 -0.69 -8.12 12.89
CA LYS A 47 -0.55 -7.96 14.35
C LYS A 47 0.38 -6.78 14.68
N GLN A 48 -0.16 -5.77 15.36
CA GLN A 48 0.53 -4.50 15.71
C GLN A 48 0.99 -3.69 14.48
N GLY A 49 0.30 -3.80 13.34
CA GLY A 49 0.65 -3.05 12.14
C GLY A 49 1.91 -3.54 11.43
N ARG A 50 2.39 -4.75 11.75
CA ARG A 50 3.66 -5.28 11.22
C ARG A 50 3.65 -5.43 9.71
N ILE A 51 2.54 -5.86 9.12
CA ILE A 51 2.42 -6.06 7.67
C ILE A 51 2.41 -4.71 6.98
N ALA A 52 1.52 -3.79 7.41
CA ALA A 52 1.49 -2.43 6.89
C ALA A 52 2.85 -1.72 6.98
N LYS A 53 3.59 -1.91 8.08
CA LYS A 53 4.96 -1.38 8.23
C LYS A 53 5.92 -1.98 7.22
N ALA A 54 5.87 -3.29 6.98
CA ALA A 54 6.73 -3.96 6.01
C ALA A 54 6.45 -3.47 4.58
N ILE A 55 5.19 -3.32 4.19
CA ILE A 55 4.79 -2.77 2.88
C ILE A 55 5.42 -1.38 2.69
N ARG A 56 5.24 -0.48 3.67
CA ARG A 56 5.82 0.87 3.63
C ARG A 56 7.34 0.86 3.51
N VAL A 57 8.04 -0.05 4.19
CA VAL A 57 9.51 -0.17 4.11
C VAL A 57 9.95 -0.61 2.72
N VAL A 58 9.29 -1.61 2.12
CA VAL A 58 9.62 -2.09 0.78
C VAL A 58 9.41 -1.01 -0.27
N VAL A 59 8.27 -0.32 -0.21
CA VAL A 59 7.92 0.76 -1.14
C VAL A 59 8.90 1.93 -1.01
N LYS A 60 9.22 2.33 0.24
CA LYS A 60 10.23 3.36 0.49
C LYS A 60 11.61 2.96 -0.04
N ALA A 61 12.03 1.71 0.16
CA ALA A 61 13.30 1.21 -0.34
C ALA A 61 13.38 1.25 -1.87
N ALA A 62 12.29 0.93 -2.55
CA ALA A 62 12.20 1.00 -4.02
C ALA A 62 12.31 2.46 -4.53
N ALA A 63 11.79 3.44 -3.78
CA ALA A 63 11.84 4.86 -4.14
C ALA A 63 13.21 5.53 -3.87
N ILE A 64 14.11 4.91 -3.09
CA ILE A 64 15.44 5.48 -2.80
C ILE A 64 16.21 5.81 -4.09
N LYS A 65 16.07 4.98 -5.14
CA LYS A 65 16.75 5.18 -6.40
C LYS A 65 16.20 6.34 -7.24
N SER A 66 14.89 6.64 -7.13
CA SER A 66 14.27 7.77 -7.84
C SER A 66 14.40 9.09 -7.09
N GLY A 67 14.78 9.05 -5.80
CA GLY A 67 14.85 10.25 -4.96
C GLY A 67 13.49 10.81 -4.56
N GLU A 68 12.42 10.07 -4.85
CA GLU A 68 11.03 10.46 -4.57
C GLU A 68 10.68 10.14 -3.12
N GLN A 69 10.02 11.08 -2.44
CA GLN A 69 9.37 10.83 -1.16
C GLN A 69 8.06 10.08 -1.42
N VAL A 70 7.92 8.90 -0.86
CA VAL A 70 6.71 8.07 -1.03
C VAL A 70 6.12 7.67 0.31
N HIS A 71 4.79 7.65 0.38
CA HIS A 71 4.03 7.13 1.51
C HIS A 71 2.99 6.11 1.04
N VAL A 72 2.59 5.20 1.93
CA VAL A 72 1.52 4.24 1.67
C VAL A 72 0.47 4.32 2.77
N GLU A 73 -0.76 4.62 2.37
CA GLU A 73 -1.94 4.59 3.22
C GLU A 73 -2.75 3.34 2.88
N ILE A 74 -3.34 2.69 3.89
CA ILE A 74 -4.17 1.50 3.69
C ILE A 74 -5.57 1.87 4.16
N ASN A 75 -6.52 1.83 3.23
CA ASN A 75 -7.89 2.25 3.41
C ASN A 75 -8.84 1.08 3.11
N GLU A 76 -10.04 1.15 3.69
CA GLU A 76 -11.13 0.21 3.41
C GLU A 76 -11.97 0.72 2.23
N ASN A 77 -12.39 -0.18 1.34
CA ASN A 77 -13.40 0.13 0.32
C ASN A 77 -14.75 0.41 1.00
N LYS A 78 -15.40 1.51 0.62
CA LYS A 78 -16.76 1.85 1.08
C LYS A 78 -17.83 1.23 0.19
#